data_AF-A0A8T6MSW8-F1
#
_entry.id   AF-A0A8T6MSW8-F1
#
_cell.length_a   1.000
_cell.length_b   1.000
_cell.length_c   1.000
_cell.angle_alpha   90.00
_cell.angle_beta   90.00
_cell.angle_gamma   90.00
#
_symmetry.space_group_name_H-M   'P 1'
#
loop_
_entity.id
_entity.type
_entity.pdbx_description
1 polymer ?
#
loop_
_entity_poly.entity_id
_entity_poly.type
_entity_poly.pdbx_seq_one_letter_code
_entity_poly.pdbx_strand_id
1 'polypeptide(L)'
;EINEIAQKHNLVVIEDGAPALGAIHKNKKVGSISTVTGFSFGPDKNMNTGEGGMIATNDVELAEKCRILRKNGAEKRYYHTYIGWNAKMQDPVETRINFPPVHLQPVYRKMFGTKEGMFPIAEEMAGRTLGLPIFLKITSEQQEMITEIITGSVRN
;
A
#
# COMPACT_ATOMS: atom_id res chain seq x y z
N GLU A 1 13.64 -8.14 -12.95
CA GLU A 1 13.79 -6.74 -13.42
C GLU A 1 14.00 -5.73 -12.29
N ILE A 2 13.01 -5.29 -11.50
CA ILE A 2 13.23 -4.23 -10.46
C ILE A 2 14.39 -4.57 -9.51
N ASN A 3 14.41 -5.79 -8.95
CA ASN A 3 15.49 -6.23 -8.07
C ASN A 3 16.86 -6.31 -8.77
N GLU A 4 16.90 -6.65 -10.06
CA GLU A 4 18.15 -6.69 -10.82
C GLU A 4 18.71 -5.26 -11.03
N ILE A 5 17.83 -4.30 -11.35
CA ILE A 5 18.21 -2.89 -11.48
C ILE A 5 18.71 -2.36 -10.13
N ALA A 6 17.97 -2.62 -9.04
CA ALA A 6 18.37 -2.18 -7.72
C ALA A 6 19.75 -2.72 -7.32
N GLN A 7 20.01 -4.01 -7.56
CA GLN A 7 21.33 -4.61 -7.32
C GLN A 7 22.44 -3.94 -8.13
N LYS A 8 22.22 -3.69 -9.42
CA LYS A 8 23.19 -3.00 -10.29
C LYS A 8 23.56 -1.60 -9.77
N HIS A 9 22.63 -0.93 -9.09
CA HIS A 9 22.80 0.43 -8.57
C HIS A 9 23.04 0.49 -7.05
N ASN A 10 23.25 -0.66 -6.39
CA ASN A 10 23.41 -0.76 -4.93
C ASN A 10 22.27 -0.08 -4.15
N LEU A 11 21.03 -0.29 -4.61
CA LEU A 11 19.81 0.23 -4.01
C LEU A 11 19.05 -0.87 -3.27
N VAL A 12 18.33 -0.47 -2.23
CA VAL A 12 17.39 -1.34 -1.50
C VAL A 12 16.01 -1.27 -2.15
N VAL A 13 15.31 -2.40 -2.23
CA VAL A 13 13.92 -2.45 -2.69
C VAL A 13 12.99 -2.57 -1.50
N ILE A 14 12.14 -1.56 -1.34
CA ILE A 14 11.02 -1.54 -0.40
C ILE A 14 9.75 -1.79 -1.21
N GLU A 15 9.05 -2.89 -0.91
CA GLU A 15 7.80 -3.25 -1.56
C GLU A 15 6.62 -2.67 -0.75
N ASP A 16 5.73 -1.93 -1.42
CA ASP A 16 4.41 -1.62 -0.88
C ASP A 16 3.46 -2.78 -1.25
N GLY A 17 3.27 -3.69 -0.30
CA GLY A 17 2.41 -4.86 -0.42
C GLY A 17 1.01 -4.64 0.16
N ALA A 18 0.61 -3.40 0.48
CA ALA A 18 -0.65 -3.11 1.17
C ALA A 18 -1.89 -3.82 0.58
N PRO A 19 -2.12 -3.83 -0.75
CA PRO A 19 -3.26 -4.54 -1.35
C PRO A 19 -2.95 -6.00 -1.75
N ALA A 20 -1.72 -6.48 -1.53
CA ALA A 20 -1.19 -7.68 -2.19
C ALA A 20 -0.89 -8.84 -1.22
N LEU A 21 -1.37 -8.78 0.03
CA LEU A 21 -1.22 -9.88 0.97
C LEU A 21 -1.82 -11.17 0.38
N GLY A 22 -1.01 -12.23 0.33
CA GLY A 22 -1.39 -13.54 -0.21
C GLY A 22 -1.13 -13.71 -1.72
N ALA A 23 -0.79 -12.64 -2.45
CA ALA A 23 -0.45 -12.72 -3.86
C ALA A 23 0.86 -13.48 -4.11
N ILE A 24 0.99 -14.06 -5.31
CA ILE A 24 2.16 -14.82 -5.74
C ILE A 24 2.71 -14.18 -7.02
N HIS A 25 4.02 -13.92 -7.03
CA HIS A 25 4.74 -13.48 -8.22
C HIS A 25 5.89 -14.46 -8.48
N LYS A 26 5.91 -15.06 -9.68
CA LYS A 26 6.93 -16.05 -10.09
C LYS A 26 7.18 -17.14 -9.03
N ASN A 27 6.09 -17.75 -8.54
CA ASN A 27 6.07 -18.79 -7.50
C ASN A 27 6.58 -18.37 -6.11
N LYS A 28 6.79 -17.07 -5.86
CA LYS A 28 7.14 -16.53 -4.54
C LYS A 28 5.99 -15.69 -4.02
N LYS A 29 5.74 -15.75 -2.71
CA LYS A 29 4.72 -14.92 -2.06
C LYS A 29 5.20 -13.47 -1.96
N VAL A 30 4.33 -12.52 -2.24
CA VAL A 30 4.55 -11.10 -1.88
C VAL A 30 4.89 -11.01 -0.39
N GLY A 31 5.87 -10.18 -0.02
CA GLY A 31 6.49 -10.21 1.32
C GLY A 31 7.79 -11.01 1.43
N SER A 32 8.14 -11.81 0.42
CA SER A 32 9.39 -12.60 0.38
C SER A 32 10.30 -12.29 -0.81
N ILE A 33 9.93 -11.29 -1.61
CA ILE A 33 10.53 -11.01 -2.92
C ILE A 33 11.57 -9.88 -2.84
N SER A 34 11.33 -8.91 -1.97
CA SER A 34 12.11 -7.68 -1.81
C SER A 34 12.83 -7.67 -0.46
N THR A 35 13.73 -6.69 -0.24
CA THR A 35 14.47 -6.56 1.03
C THR A 35 13.51 -6.39 2.21
N VAL A 36 12.46 -5.60 2.01
CA VAL A 36 11.42 -5.37 3.01
C VAL A 36 10.11 -5.07 2.32
N THR A 37 9.01 -5.54 2.90
CA THR A 37 7.65 -5.31 2.41
C THR A 37 6.78 -4.73 3.52
N GLY A 38 6.06 -3.65 3.21
CA GLY A 38 5.00 -3.10 4.07
C GLY A 38 3.64 -3.67 3.68
N PHE A 39 2.84 -4.07 4.67
CA PHE A 39 1.44 -4.46 4.51
C PHE A 39 0.55 -3.51 5.31
N SER A 40 -0.67 -3.29 4.80
CA SER A 40 -1.74 -2.60 5.49
C SER A 40 -2.81 -3.60 5.89
N PHE A 41 -3.40 -3.38 7.06
CA PHE A 41 -4.56 -4.11 7.55
C PHE A 41 -5.74 -3.15 7.81
N GLY A 42 -5.81 -2.07 7.01
CA GLY A 42 -6.97 -1.16 6.99
C GLY A 42 -8.26 -1.87 6.58
N PRO A 43 -9.45 -1.30 6.81
CA PRO A 43 -10.73 -2.01 6.72
C PRO A 43 -11.05 -2.52 5.30
N ASP A 44 -10.46 -1.88 4.29
CA ASP A 44 -10.65 -2.16 2.87
C ASP A 44 -9.66 -3.20 2.30
N LYS A 45 -8.74 -3.73 3.12
CA LYS A 45 -7.73 -4.70 2.68
C LYS A 45 -8.26 -6.13 2.72
N ASN A 46 -7.67 -6.99 1.89
CA ASN A 46 -8.00 -8.42 1.79
C ASN A 46 -7.98 -9.14 3.15
N MET A 47 -7.10 -8.69 4.04
CA MET A 47 -7.08 -9.04 5.45
C MET A 47 -7.00 -7.74 6.24
N ASN A 48 -7.87 -7.57 7.23
CA ASN A 48 -7.93 -6.35 8.02
C ASN A 48 -7.99 -6.64 9.52
N THR A 49 -7.51 -5.69 10.30
CA THR A 49 -7.62 -5.63 11.76
C THR A 49 -8.34 -4.35 12.18
N GLY A 50 -9.15 -3.83 11.26
CA GLY A 50 -9.65 -2.46 11.30
C GLY A 50 -8.55 -1.45 10.95
N GLU A 51 -7.57 -1.25 11.81
CA GLU A 51 -6.38 -0.44 11.52
C GLU A 51 -5.13 -1.25 11.85
N GLY A 52 -4.08 -1.06 11.06
CA GLY A 52 -2.83 -1.78 11.30
C GLY A 52 -1.93 -1.88 10.09
N GLY A 53 -0.73 -2.37 10.36
CA GLY A 53 0.24 -2.68 9.33
C GLY A 53 1.29 -3.65 9.84
N MET A 54 2.02 -4.23 8.88
CA MET A 54 3.07 -5.20 9.14
C MET A 54 4.26 -4.93 8.24
N ILE A 55 5.45 -5.16 8.77
CA ILE A 55 6.68 -5.21 7.98
C ILE A 55 7.12 -6.67 7.92
N ALA A 56 7.38 -7.16 6.71
CA ALA A 56 8.02 -8.45 6.47
C ALA A 56 9.43 -8.22 5.90
N THR A 57 10.41 -8.92 6.45
CA THR A 57 11.79 -8.92 5.96
C THR A 57 12.51 -10.18 6.44
N ASN A 58 13.50 -10.63 5.67
CA ASN A 58 14.45 -11.66 6.09
C ASN A 58 15.70 -11.08 6.76
N ASP A 59 15.85 -9.75 6.77
CA ASP A 59 16.95 -9.06 7.44
C ASP A 59 16.63 -8.94 8.94
N VAL A 60 17.38 -9.71 9.73
CA VAL A 60 17.18 -9.82 11.19
C VAL A 60 17.51 -8.49 11.88
N GLU A 61 18.52 -7.76 11.40
CA GLU A 61 18.92 -6.47 11.99
C GLU A 61 17.87 -5.40 11.69
N LEU A 62 17.37 -5.37 10.45
CA LEU A 62 16.28 -4.47 10.07
C LEU A 62 15.01 -4.78 10.87
N ALA A 63 14.66 -6.06 11.01
CA ALA A 63 13.51 -6.48 11.80
C ALA A 63 13.63 -6.00 13.25
N GLU A 64 14.81 -6.14 13.86
CA GLU A 64 15.04 -5.68 15.24
C GLU A 64 14.95 -4.16 15.36
N LYS A 65 15.55 -3.44 14.42
CA LYS A 65 15.45 -1.98 14.36
C LYS A 65 14.00 -1.52 14.23
N CYS A 66 13.20 -2.17 13.39
CA CYS A 66 11.76 -1.90 13.27
C CYS A 66 11.01 -2.14 14.59
N ARG A 67 11.33 -3.20 15.35
CA ARG A 67 10.72 -3.47 16.67
C ARG A 67 11.01 -2.36 17.68
N ILE A 68 12.26 -1.90 17.73
CA ILE A 68 12.70 -0.81 18.62
C ILE A 68 11.99 0.48 18.23
N LEU A 69 12.06 0.87 16.95
CA LEU A 69 11.47 2.11 16.45
C LEU A 69 9.95 2.18 16.65
N ARG A 70 9.22 1.07 16.46
CA ARG A 70 7.77 0.97 16.68
C ARG A 70 7.35 1.20 18.13
N LYS A 71 8.28 1.07 19.08
CA LYS A 71 8.05 1.18 20.52
C LYS A 71 8.73 2.43 21.10
N ASN A 72 8.52 3.58 20.46
CA ASN A 72 9.15 4.85 20.88
C ASN A 72 10.69 4.78 20.92
N GLY A 73 11.31 3.91 20.11
CA GLY A 73 12.75 3.70 20.11
C GLY A 73 13.29 2.98 21.35
N ALA A 74 12.43 2.30 22.10
CA ALA A 74 12.80 1.60 23.33
C ALA A 74 13.21 0.14 23.08
N GLU A 75 14.49 -0.16 23.29
CA GLU A 75 15.03 -1.52 23.25
C GLU A 75 14.62 -2.32 24.48
N LYS A 76 14.62 -1.68 25.66
CA LYS A 76 14.11 -2.22 26.92
C LYS A 76 13.33 -1.17 27.69
N ARG A 77 12.60 -1.57 28.73
CA ARG A 77 11.74 -0.66 29.51
C ARG A 77 12.56 0.52 30.05
N TYR A 78 12.09 1.75 29.81
CA TYR A 78 12.74 3.02 30.18
C TYR A 78 14.11 3.28 29.52
N TYR A 79 14.51 2.52 28.51
CA TYR A 79 15.78 2.71 27.82
C TYR A 79 15.56 2.88 26.32
N HIS A 80 15.71 4.12 25.87
CA HIS A 80 15.46 4.56 24.50
C HIS A 80 16.81 4.78 23.79
N THR A 81 17.13 3.93 22.82
CA THR A 81 18.37 4.01 22.05
C THR A 81 18.20 4.78 20.74
N TYR A 82 16.96 4.99 20.31
CA TYR A 82 16.61 5.76 19.12
C TYR A 82 15.48 6.72 19.42
N ILE A 83 15.36 7.77 18.60
CA ILE A 83 14.08 8.46 18.43
C ILE A 83 13.19 7.53 17.61
N GLY A 84 12.06 7.11 18.16
CA GLY A 84 11.08 6.27 17.48
C GLY A 84 9.65 6.77 17.67
N TRP A 85 8.69 5.98 17.22
CA TRP A 85 7.26 6.33 17.20
C TRP A 85 6.44 5.32 18.00
N ASN A 86 5.23 5.72 18.41
CA ASN A 86 4.23 4.78 18.91
C ASN A 86 3.40 4.23 17.74
N ALA A 87 3.94 3.26 17.01
CA ALA A 87 3.31 2.67 15.82
C ALA A 87 2.76 1.26 16.10
N LYS A 88 2.27 1.02 17.33
CA LYS A 88 1.60 -0.23 17.71
C LYS A 88 0.19 -0.26 17.12
N MET A 89 -0.29 -1.45 16.76
CA MET A 89 -1.66 -1.69 16.29
C MET A 89 -2.67 -1.21 17.35
N GLN A 90 -3.61 -0.35 16.94
CA GLN A 90 -4.66 0.26 17.77
C GLN A 90 -5.99 0.26 17.02
N ASP A 91 -7.10 0.51 17.74
CA ASP A 91 -8.51 0.37 17.30
C ASP A 91 -8.92 1.24 16.08
N PRO A 92 -9.98 0.86 15.33
CA PRO A 92 -10.08 1.28 13.94
C PRO A 92 -11.13 2.33 13.60
N VAL A 93 -10.75 3.33 12.79
CA VAL A 93 -11.65 4.07 11.88
C VAL A 93 -10.85 4.63 10.69
N GLU A 94 -11.17 4.18 9.47
CA GLU A 94 -10.74 4.85 8.23
C GLU A 94 -11.80 4.74 7.12
N THR A 95 -11.91 5.79 6.29
CA THR A 95 -12.65 5.80 5.03
C THR A 95 -11.79 6.45 3.95
N ARG A 96 -11.88 6.00 2.70
CA ARG A 96 -11.06 6.53 1.59
C ARG A 96 -11.82 6.65 0.27
N ILE A 97 -11.32 7.56 -0.56
CA ILE A 97 -11.73 7.87 -1.94
C ILE A 97 -10.57 7.43 -2.86
N ASN A 98 -10.87 6.99 -4.08
CA ASN A 98 -9.89 6.63 -5.11
C ASN A 98 -8.85 7.74 -5.33
N PHE A 99 -7.60 7.34 -5.58
CA PHE A 99 -6.45 8.24 -5.51
C PHE A 99 -6.35 9.17 -6.73
N PRO A 100 -6.41 10.50 -6.54
CA PRO A 100 -5.95 11.45 -7.55
C PRO A 100 -4.42 11.33 -7.71
N PRO A 101 -3.84 11.72 -8.87
CA PRO A 101 -2.40 11.70 -9.06
C PRO A 101 -1.68 12.48 -7.96
N VAL A 102 -0.72 11.84 -7.29
CA VAL A 102 -0.04 12.40 -6.10
C VAL A 102 0.64 13.73 -6.41
N HIS A 103 1.25 13.87 -7.59
CA HIS A 103 1.93 15.11 -7.99
C HIS A 103 0.99 16.29 -8.22
N LEU A 104 -0.32 16.07 -8.37
CA LEU A 104 -1.30 17.15 -8.53
C LEU A 104 -1.90 17.60 -7.19
N GLN A 105 -1.63 16.89 -6.10
CA GLN A 105 -2.09 17.27 -4.77
C GLN A 105 -1.45 18.61 -4.32
N PRO A 106 -2.19 19.50 -3.62
CA PRO A 106 -1.70 20.85 -3.29
C PRO A 106 -0.36 20.89 -2.55
N VAL A 107 -0.14 19.95 -1.63
CA VAL A 107 1.11 19.86 -0.85
C VAL A 107 2.32 19.54 -1.75
N TYR A 108 2.18 18.59 -2.67
CA TYR A 108 3.25 18.20 -3.58
C TYR A 108 3.50 19.27 -4.65
N ARG A 109 2.45 19.92 -5.16
CA ARG A 109 2.58 21.10 -6.04
C ARG A 109 3.36 22.22 -5.36
N LYS A 110 3.07 22.51 -4.08
CA LYS A 110 3.77 23.54 -3.31
C LYS A 110 5.23 23.15 -3.02
N MET A 111 5.49 21.90 -2.66
CA MET A 111 6.82 21.44 -2.26
C MET A 111 7.77 21.28 -3.46
N PHE A 112 7.26 20.78 -4.58
CA PHE A 112 8.09 20.35 -5.71
C PHE A 112 7.81 21.11 -7.02
N GLY A 113 6.85 22.05 -7.02
CA GLY A 113 6.51 22.83 -8.21
C GLY A 113 5.89 22.01 -9.34
N THR A 114 5.31 20.85 -9.01
CA THR A 114 4.73 19.91 -9.99
C THR A 114 3.50 20.48 -10.69
N LYS A 115 3.29 20.05 -11.93
CA LYS A 115 2.24 20.53 -12.84
C LYS A 115 1.62 19.37 -13.61
N GLU A 116 0.45 19.62 -14.20
CA GLU A 116 -0.19 18.72 -15.16
C GLU A 116 0.70 18.50 -16.38
N GLY A 117 0.61 17.31 -16.98
CA GLY A 117 1.44 16.88 -18.10
C GLY A 117 2.83 16.36 -17.71
N MET A 118 3.26 16.48 -16.44
CA MET A 118 4.56 15.96 -16.00
C MET A 118 4.58 14.42 -15.90
N PHE A 119 3.43 13.81 -15.60
CA PHE A 119 3.30 12.35 -15.50
C PHE A 119 2.05 11.88 -16.26
N PRO A 120 2.07 11.94 -17.60
CA PRO A 120 0.88 11.76 -18.43
C PRO A 120 0.23 10.39 -18.25
N ILE A 121 1.02 9.33 -18.03
CA ILE A 121 0.50 7.97 -17.80
C ILE A 121 -0.29 7.91 -16.47
N ALA A 122 0.24 8.50 -15.40
CA ALA A 122 -0.44 8.51 -14.10
C ALA A 122 -1.72 9.36 -14.14
N GLU A 123 -1.68 10.49 -14.85
CA GLU A 123 -2.84 11.37 -15.07
C GLU A 123 -3.93 10.68 -15.88
N GLU A 124 -3.56 10.02 -16.99
CA GLU A 124 -4.49 9.26 -17.81
C GLU A 124 -5.11 8.10 -17.02
N MET A 125 -4.30 7.31 -16.33
CA MET A 125 -4.80 6.19 -15.52
C MET A 125 -5.77 6.70 -14.45
N ALA A 126 -5.44 7.76 -13.73
CA ALA A 126 -6.36 8.31 -12.73
C ALA A 126 -7.66 8.87 -13.34
N GLY A 127 -7.57 9.48 -14.54
CA GLY A 127 -8.73 10.03 -15.25
C GLY A 127 -9.67 8.97 -15.84
N ARG A 128 -9.21 7.72 -16.01
CA ARG A 128 -9.95 6.64 -16.67
C ARG A 128 -10.23 5.42 -15.79
N THR A 129 -9.60 5.34 -14.61
CA THR A 129 -9.78 4.21 -13.69
C THR A 129 -11.06 4.36 -12.89
N LEU A 130 -11.92 3.36 -12.97
CA LEU A 130 -13.09 3.20 -12.12
C LEU A 130 -12.92 1.93 -11.28
N GLY A 131 -13.01 2.07 -9.95
CA GLY A 131 -13.06 0.93 -9.05
C GLY A 131 -14.47 0.33 -9.02
N LEU A 132 -14.62 -0.93 -9.41
CA LEU A 132 -15.89 -1.65 -9.28
C LEU A 132 -16.00 -2.29 -7.89
N PRO A 133 -17.22 -2.49 -7.35
CA PRO A 133 -17.40 -3.20 -6.09
C PRO A 133 -16.87 -4.64 -6.19
N ILE A 134 -15.85 -4.95 -5.38
CA ILE A 134 -15.29 -6.30 -5.26
C ILE A 134 -15.07 -6.54 -3.76
N PHE A 135 -15.80 -7.50 -3.19
CA PHE A 135 -15.69 -7.87 -1.77
C PHE A 135 -16.21 -9.30 -1.56
N LEU A 136 -15.78 -9.96 -0.49
CA LEU A 136 -16.02 -11.40 -0.27
C LEU A 136 -17.50 -11.82 -0.22
N LYS A 137 -18.39 -10.92 0.20
CA LYS A 137 -19.82 -11.20 0.39
C LYS A 137 -20.72 -10.75 -0.77
N ILE A 138 -20.13 -10.36 -1.91
CA ILE A 138 -20.90 -9.91 -3.05
C ILE A 138 -21.72 -11.07 -3.64
N THR A 139 -23.04 -10.90 -3.75
CA THR A 139 -23.94 -11.95 -4.25
C THR A 139 -23.93 -12.00 -5.77
N SER A 140 -24.33 -13.13 -6.37
CA SER A 140 -24.47 -13.25 -7.84
C SER A 140 -25.46 -12.23 -8.40
N GLU A 141 -26.57 -11.97 -7.70
CA GLU A 141 -27.56 -10.96 -8.05
C GLU A 141 -26.95 -9.55 -8.08
N GLN A 142 -26.09 -9.21 -7.11
CA GLN A 142 -25.36 -7.94 -7.09
C GLN A 142 -24.35 -7.86 -8.24
N GLN A 143 -23.67 -8.96 -8.59
CA GLN A 143 -22.75 -9.01 -9.73
C GLN A 143 -23.50 -8.82 -11.07
N GLU A 144 -24.67 -9.44 -11.22
CA GLU A 144 -25.54 -9.28 -12.39
C GLU A 144 -26.01 -7.83 -12.53
N MET A 145 -26.53 -7.23 -11.44
CA MET A 145 -26.93 -5.83 -11.41
C MET A 145 -25.80 -4.88 -11.82
N ILE A 146 -24.59 -5.08 -11.29
CA ILE A 146 -23.41 -4.27 -11.65
C ILE A 146 -23.11 -4.43 -13.15
N THR A 147 -23.16 -5.66 -13.67
CA THR A 147 -22.90 -5.96 -15.08
C THR A 147 -23.92 -5.30 -16.00
N GLU A 148 -25.21 -5.34 -15.65
CA GLU A 148 -26.28 -4.68 -16.39
C GLU A 148 -26.08 -3.16 -16.44
N ILE A 149 -25.76 -2.54 -15.30
CA ILE A 149 -25.50 -1.10 -15.22
C ILE A 149 -24.31 -0.72 -16.11
N ILE A 150 -23.20 -1.46 -16.04
CA ILE A 150 -22.00 -1.18 -16.85
C ILE A 150 -22.31 -1.35 -18.34
N THR A 151 -22.90 -2.47 -18.73
CA THR A 151 -23.20 -2.76 -20.14
C THR A 151 -24.22 -1.78 -20.72
N GLY A 152 -25.22 -1.37 -19.94
CA GLY A 152 -26.16 -0.31 -20.32
C GLY A 152 -25.50 1.07 -20.44
N SER A 153 -24.51 1.39 -19.62
CA SER A 153 -23.80 2.69 -19.67
C SER A 153 -22.79 2.79 -20.81
N VAL A 154 -22.25 1.66 -21.30
CA VAL A 154 -21.24 1.63 -22.37
C VAL A 154 -21.88 1.55 -23.78
N ARG A 155 -23.14 1.12 -23.87
CA ARG A 155 -23.86 0.92 -25.14
C ARG A 155 -24.61 2.16 -25.66
N ASN A 156 -24.53 3.30 -24.96
CA ASN A 156 -25.11 4.59 -25.37
C ASN A 156 -24.06 5.50 -26.00
#